data_AF-A0A380K6E1-F1
#
_entry.id   AF-A0A380K6E1-F1
#
_cell.length_a   1.000
_cell.length_b   1.000
_cell.length_c   1.000
_cell.angle_alpha   90.00
_cell.angle_beta   90.00
_cell.angle_gamma   90.00
#
_symmetry.space_group_name_H-M   'P 1'
#
loop_
_entity.id
_entity.type
_entity.pdbx_description
1 polymer ?
#
loop_
_entity_poly.entity_id
_entity_poly.type
_entity_poly.pdbx_seq_one_letter_code
_entity_poly.pdbx_strand_id
1 'polypeptide(L)' 'MIRTKFLSYDYPHHEPIDKQINDWLAKNPDIELIDIKFQSNVSAVADSGVSAEYWHTSALIIYKEPEKSRLGIEFGEE' A
#
# COMPACT_ATOMS: atom_id res chain seq x y z
N MET A 1 3.88 1.50 -16.61
CA MET A 1 2.47 1.96 -16.46
C MET A 1 2.27 2.47 -15.04
N ILE A 2 1.56 3.58 -14.83
CA ILE A 2 1.24 4.06 -13.47
C ILE A 2 0.15 3.16 -12.87
N ARG A 3 0.35 2.71 -11.63
CA ARG A 3 -0.55 1.86 -10.86
C ARG A 3 -0.67 2.35 -9.42
N THR A 4 -1.66 1.79 -8.73
CA THR A 4 -1.93 2.09 -7.33
C THR A 4 -2.10 0.84 -6.49
N LYS A 5 -1.62 0.86 -5.25
CA LYS A 5 -1.89 -0.14 -4.22
C LYS A 5 -2.56 0.52 -3.03
N PHE A 6 -3.79 0.12 -2.74
CA PHE A 6 -4.50 0.54 -1.52
C PHE A 6 -4.17 -0.42 -0.38
N LEU A 7 -3.89 0.15 0.78
CA LEU A 7 -3.70 -0.52 2.06
C LEU A 7 -4.63 0.15 3.06
N SER A 8 -5.32 -0.63 3.89
CA SER A 8 -6.18 -0.11 4.95
C SER A 8 -6.04 -0.95 6.19
N TYR A 9 -6.32 -0.32 7.31
CA TYR A 9 -6.19 -0.88 8.62
C TYR A 9 -7.28 -0.33 9.53
N ASP A 10 -7.96 -1.24 10.22
CA ASP A 10 -9.02 -0.98 11.19
C ASP A 10 -8.69 -1.67 12.52
N TYR A 11 -9.02 -1.02 13.64
CA TYR A 11 -9.07 -1.68 14.96
C TYR A 11 -10.02 -2.90 14.92
N PRO A 12 -9.71 -4.05 15.58
CA PRO A 12 -8.67 -4.29 16.59
C PRO A 12 -7.41 -5.00 16.06
N HIS A 13 -7.17 -5.00 14.75
CA HIS A 13 -5.97 -5.64 14.21
C HIS A 13 -4.70 -4.94 14.72
N HIS A 14 -3.51 -5.54 14.55
CA HIS A 14 -2.30 -5.13 15.29
C HIS A 14 -1.15 -4.61 14.42
N GLU A 15 -1.22 -4.73 13.11
CA GLU A 15 -0.11 -4.35 12.22
C GLU A 15 -0.23 -2.89 11.73
N PRO A 16 0.66 -2.00 12.21
CA PRO A 16 0.65 -0.59 11.81
C PRO A 16 0.79 -0.42 10.29
N ILE A 17 0.15 0.61 9.76
CA ILE A 17 0.09 0.89 8.31
C ILE A 17 1.48 1.11 7.68
N ASP A 18 2.45 1.65 8.43
CA ASP A 18 3.84 1.81 8.01
C ASP A 18 4.54 0.45 7.81
N LYS A 19 4.26 -0.53 8.69
CA LYS A 19 4.77 -1.89 8.49
C LYS A 19 4.19 -2.52 7.22
N GLN A 20 2.90 -2.35 6.96
CA GLN A 20 2.27 -2.87 5.73
C GLN A 20 2.86 -2.24 4.47
N ILE A 21 3.14 -0.93 4.49
CA ILE A 21 3.82 -0.22 3.40
C ILE A 21 5.22 -0.81 3.19
N ASN A 22 6.02 -0.93 4.25
CA ASN A 22 7.39 -1.45 4.18
C ASN A 22 7.43 -2.89 3.66
N ASP A 23 6.54 -3.76 4.16
CA ASP A 23 6.44 -5.15 3.71
C ASP A 23 6.03 -5.25 2.24
N TRP A 24 5.18 -4.34 1.76
CA TRP A 24 4.80 -4.31 0.35
C TRP A 24 5.94 -3.81 -0.54
N LEU A 25 6.64 -2.75 -0.14
CA LEU A 25 7.81 -2.24 -0.88
C LEU A 25 8.93 -3.29 -0.94
N ALA A 26 9.20 -4.01 0.15
CA ALA A 26 10.18 -5.08 0.20
C ALA A 26 9.86 -6.24 -0.78
N LYS A 27 8.58 -6.49 -1.05
CA LYS A 27 8.11 -7.50 -2.02
C LYS A 27 8.10 -7.00 -3.47
N ASN A 28 8.26 -5.70 -3.69
CA ASN A 28 8.19 -5.06 -5.00
C ASN A 28 9.40 -4.12 -5.21
N PRO A 29 10.65 -4.63 -5.16
CA PRO A 29 11.85 -3.78 -5.17
C PRO A 29 12.06 -3.02 -6.49
N ASP A 30 11.51 -3.53 -7.60
CA ASP A 30 11.75 -2.99 -8.94
C ASP A 30 10.75 -1.89 -9.36
N ILE A 31 9.83 -1.50 -8.47
CA ILE A 31 8.88 -0.43 -8.78
C ILE A 31 9.54 0.94 -8.63
N GLU A 32 9.15 1.87 -9.48
CA GLU A 32 9.45 3.28 -9.30
C GLU A 32 8.33 3.89 -8.43
N LEU A 33 8.61 4.14 -7.14
CA LEU A 33 7.65 4.78 -6.24
C LEU A 33 7.44 6.25 -6.67
N ILE A 34 6.18 6.64 -6.88
CA ILE A 34 5.81 8.02 -7.26
C ILE A 34 5.37 8.81 -6.03
N ASP A 35 4.42 8.27 -5.25
CA ASP A 35 3.83 8.96 -4.10
C ASP A 35 3.17 7.95 -3.14
N ILE A 36 2.97 8.34 -1.89
CA ILE A 36 2.14 7.62 -0.92
C ILE A 36 1.18 8.62 -0.28
N LYS A 37 -0.11 8.48 -0.57
CA LYS A 37 -1.15 9.28 0.08
C LYS A 37 -1.62 8.59 1.34
N PHE A 38 -1.51 9.25 2.48
CA PHE A 38 -1.92 8.72 3.77
C PHE A 38 -3.22 9.36 4.25
N GLN A 39 -4.11 8.55 4.81
CA GLN A 39 -5.33 9.00 5.47
C GLN A 39 -5.44 8.32 6.83
N SER A 40 -5.73 9.10 7.86
CA SER A 40 -6.07 8.60 9.19
C SER A 40 -7.32 9.30 9.68
N ASN A 41 -8.24 8.54 10.25
CA ASN A 41 -9.39 9.06 10.96
C ASN A 41 -9.50 8.33 12.30
N VAL A 42 -9.58 9.12 13.37
CA VAL A 42 -10.09 8.64 14.66
C VAL A 42 -11.59 8.93 14.63
N SER A 43 -12.44 7.91 14.83
CA SER A 43 -13.89 8.13 14.91
C SER A 43 -14.18 8.93 16.18
N ALA A 44 -14.43 10.23 16.04
CA ALA A 44 -14.67 11.16 17.16
C ALA A 44 -16.16 11.35 17.49
N VAL A 45 -17.07 10.58 16.88
CA VAL A 45 -18.52 10.66 17.11
C VAL A 45 -19.10 9.27 17.32
N ALA A 46 -20.12 9.07 18.13
CA ALA A 46 -20.73 9.85 19.21
C ALA A 46 -21.97 9.04 19.58
N ASP A 47 -21.79 7.95 20.31
CA ASP A 47 -22.91 7.25 20.92
C ASP A 47 -22.60 7.14 22.41
N SER A 48 -23.11 8.14 23.16
CA SER A 48 -23.24 8.06 24.62
C SER A 48 -21.95 7.92 25.45
N GLY A 49 -20.79 8.38 24.96
CA GLY A 49 -19.56 8.51 25.76
C GLY A 49 -18.59 7.33 25.73
N VAL A 50 -18.72 6.43 24.74
CA VAL A 50 -17.76 5.33 24.54
C VAL A 50 -16.61 5.76 23.61
N SER A 51 -15.44 5.85 24.25
CA SER A 51 -14.05 5.93 23.81
C SER A 51 -13.69 6.01 22.31
N ALA A 52 -12.69 6.86 22.02
CA ALA A 52 -11.96 7.06 20.78
C ALA A 52 -11.10 5.86 20.31
N GLU A 53 -11.58 4.64 20.53
CA GLU A 53 -10.85 3.38 20.29
C GLU A 53 -10.97 2.88 18.86
N TYR A 54 -11.94 3.38 18.09
CA TYR A 54 -12.08 3.08 16.68
C TYR A 54 -11.30 4.07 15.85
N TRP A 55 -10.14 3.63 15.37
CA TRP A 55 -9.34 4.36 14.40
C TRP A 55 -9.19 3.53 13.13
N HIS A 56 -9.18 4.25 12.02
CA HIS A 56 -8.88 3.72 10.71
C HIS A 56 -7.69 4.49 10.13
N THR A 57 -6.83 3.74 9.47
CA THR A 57 -5.70 4.28 8.71
C THR A 57 -5.64 3.59 7.38
N SER A 58 -5.44 4.36 6.34
CA SER A 58 -5.24 3.85 5.00
C SER A 58 -4.14 4.60 4.28
N ALA A 59 -3.57 3.93 3.29
CA ALA A 59 -2.56 4.47 2.42
C ALA A 59 -2.84 4.05 0.97
N LEU A 60 -2.68 4.99 0.04
CA LEU A 60 -2.67 4.73 -1.39
C LEU A 60 -1.25 4.94 -1.90
N ILE A 61 -0.57 3.84 -2.20
CA ILE A 61 0.75 3.86 -2.83
C ILE A 61 0.55 4.04 -4.33
N ILE A 62 1.19 5.03 -4.93
CA ILE A 62 1.18 5.32 -6.36
C ILE A 62 2.58 5.03 -6.88
N TYR A 63 2.66 4.17 -7.90
CA TYR A 63 3.95 3.69 -8.40
C TYR A 63 3.88 3.46 -9.90
N LYS A 64 5.04 3.40 -10.55
CA LYS A 64 5.17 2.99 -11.94
C LYS A 64 5.78 1.60 -11.99
N GLU A 65 5.09 0.70 -12.70
CA GLU A 65 5.66 -0.61 -12.98
C GLU A 65 6.88 -0.50 -13.89
N PRO A 66 7.92 -1.31 -13.65
CA PRO A 66 9.05 -1.42 -14.55
C PRO A 66 8.54 -1.83 -15.94
N GLU A 67 9.19 -1.31 -16.98
CA GLU A 67 8.96 -1.81 -18.33
C GLU A 67 9.39 -3.27 -18.35
N LYS A 68 8.45 -4.20 -18.54
CA LYS A 68 8.81 -5.58 -18.85
C LYS A 68 9.56 -5.54 -20.17
N SER A 69 10.86 -5.86 -20.15
CA SER A 69 11.59 -6.03 -21.40
C SER A 69 10.85 -7.07 -22.23
N ARG A 70 10.56 -6.75 -23.49
CA ARG A 70 10.04 -7.72 -24.46
C ARG A 70 11.14 -8.67 -24.94
N LEU A 71 12.18 -8.92 -24.14
CA LEU A 71 13.22 -9.91 -24.44
C LEU A 71 12.75 -11.28 -23.96
N GLY A 72 11.79 -11.83 -24.70
CA GLY A 72 11.40 -13.24 -24.66
C GLY A 72 11.49 -13.85 -26.07
N ILE A 73 12.49 -13.43 -26.85
CA ILE A 73 12.89 -14.13 -28.07
C ILE A 73 14.32 -14.57 -27.80
N GLU A 74 14.45 -15.77 -27.24
CA GLU A 74 15.71 -16.51 -27.25
C GLU A 74 16.08 -16.74 -28.72
N PHE A 75 17.19 -16.14 -29.14
CA PHE A 75 17.83 -16.47 -30.40
C PHE A 75 18.52 -17.83 -30.23
N GLY A 76 18.01 -18.84 -30.93
CA GLY A 76 18.78 -19.96 -31.47
C GLY A 76 19.20 -21.06 -30.50
N GLU A 77 18.68 -22.26 -30.74
CA GLU A 77 19.55 -23.43 -30.86
C GLU A 77 19.39 -23.94 -32.30
N GLU A 78 20.53 -24.12 -32.98
CA GLU A 78 20.67 -24.76 -34.31
C GLU A 78 20.26 -26.24 -34.27
#